data_AF-A0A1G6KWS2-F1
#
_entry.id   AF-A0A1G6KWS2-F1
#
_cell.length_a   1.000
_cell.length_b   1.000
_cell.length_c   1.000
_cell.angle_alpha   90.00
_cell.angle_beta   90.00
_cell.angle_gamma   90.00
#
_symmetry.space_group_name_H-M   'P 1'
#
loop_
_entity.id
_entity.type
_entity.pdbx_description
1 polymer ?
#
loop_
_entity_poly.entity_id
_entity_poly.type
_entity_poly.pdbx_seq_one_letter_code
_entity_poly.pdbx_strand_id
1 'polypeptide(L)'
;MTSKTVIFYTMQTSGTASTWRILTKLDRRCRTRRTIGDERFTQGASFAFDWSEIPPEDYLVFANCPHDLKPIDNLNDQRFIVNFRDPRDRICNEFMWYMIHPLNSEDTPEQIEARAAILRDQGIDAWISERLKDTPLTDRDYYQYFMRNVDRIPAQDRVVNSYARLCLGFDSFVERSCIALGLEPTSERKAAVELERAEKLELNPRWIGHTWAGSDTMPGRYKREMRAETIAFVTDYYAPVLRAMARLDPDYADLYLEGLPLASPVRSAPDAVVNPASAGRDLSKPRPLAAEGVTMGSKSEAIARSTIVDRADLRIDHFRSQAKNETVVFTFSERTNRDLAGPGFATEFLLKNGVDVVAIKTNRDVWYENLLERDIREIDRSLSWTATPYRQRLAYGSSMGAYAAIRFSRALRFDRVVALSPLFDIKQGWETRWREDLPALSPDLLMLALPGEAGFEQTRHHISDSCDFLMVFDPLDPDLDHIRRFQQVIAPERLQLLAVPYGGHPAGQYLLEIKMLGDVGLSALKEGRFPSIAAARRQYKGHSTIHLFQLAEHCQRRGHLHWALAINKRLIALLDHPEHQLQACRILRELGSFDEAVAAVDRALGFADYIFRPNIENYRQDMIAQRAAA
;
A
#
# COMPACT_ATOMS: atom_id res chain seq x y z
N MET A 1 19.89 -31.45 -0.42
CA MET A 1 19.23 -30.95 -1.63
C MET A 1 20.16 -29.93 -2.24
N THR A 2 20.56 -30.15 -3.49
CA THR A 2 21.33 -29.18 -4.30
C THR A 2 20.44 -27.97 -4.57
N SER A 3 21.01 -26.76 -4.49
CA SER A 3 20.26 -25.54 -4.77
C SER A 3 20.28 -25.27 -6.27
N LYS A 4 19.12 -24.97 -6.88
CA LYS A 4 19.07 -24.45 -8.25
C LYS A 4 20.01 -23.24 -8.39
N THR A 5 20.64 -23.11 -9.55
CA THR A 5 21.40 -21.91 -9.89
C THR A 5 20.51 -20.67 -9.88
N VAL A 6 21.00 -19.60 -9.28
CA VAL A 6 20.31 -18.31 -9.20
C VAL A 6 21.00 -17.30 -10.12
N ILE A 7 20.23 -16.69 -11.01
CA ILE A 7 20.69 -15.61 -11.89
C ILE A 7 20.22 -14.28 -11.31
N PHE A 8 21.16 -13.44 -10.92
CA PHE A 8 20.92 -12.04 -10.64
C PHE A 8 20.85 -11.27 -11.97
N TYR A 9 19.65 -11.19 -12.53
CA TYR A 9 19.36 -10.50 -13.78
C TYR A 9 18.98 -9.06 -13.51
N THR A 10 19.88 -8.13 -13.85
CA THR A 10 19.80 -6.75 -13.38
C THR A 10 20.11 -5.74 -14.47
N MET A 11 19.50 -4.58 -14.33
CA MET A 11 19.81 -3.42 -15.14
C MET A 11 21.00 -2.66 -14.54
N GLN A 12 21.86 -2.09 -15.39
CA GLN A 12 22.94 -1.22 -14.96
C GLN A 12 22.39 -0.08 -14.09
N THR A 13 23.15 0.31 -13.06
CA THR A 13 22.83 1.39 -12.10
C THR A 13 21.59 1.17 -11.22
N SER A 14 21.09 -0.07 -11.10
CA SER A 14 19.89 -0.40 -10.30
C SER A 14 20.16 -0.80 -8.84
N GLY A 15 21.19 -0.21 -8.23
CA GLY A 15 21.71 -0.69 -6.94
C GLY A 15 22.45 -2.04 -7.06
N THR A 16 22.98 -2.31 -8.25
CA THR A 16 23.56 -3.58 -8.67
C THR A 16 24.68 -4.05 -7.74
N ALA A 17 25.62 -3.17 -7.39
CA ALA A 17 26.75 -3.51 -6.53
C ALA A 17 26.29 -3.86 -5.09
N SER A 18 25.36 -3.10 -4.52
CA SER A 18 24.79 -3.38 -3.20
C SER A 18 24.01 -4.68 -3.21
N THR A 19 23.14 -4.89 -4.20
CA THR A 19 22.40 -6.15 -4.35
C THR A 19 23.34 -7.34 -4.45
N TRP A 20 24.39 -7.25 -5.26
CA TRP A 20 25.38 -8.32 -5.37
C TRP A 20 26.06 -8.64 -4.03
N ARG A 21 26.45 -7.62 -3.25
CA ARG A 21 27.01 -7.82 -1.90
C ARG A 21 25.99 -8.45 -0.95
N ILE A 22 24.73 -8.06 -1.02
CA ILE A 22 23.64 -8.69 -0.24
C ILE A 22 23.55 -10.17 -0.59
N LEU A 23 23.39 -10.52 -1.88
CA LEU A 23 23.20 -11.89 -2.32
C LEU A 23 24.37 -12.80 -1.93
N THR A 24 25.61 -12.34 -2.14
CA THR A 24 26.83 -13.08 -1.77
C THR A 24 27.03 -13.19 -0.27
N LYS A 25 26.52 -12.24 0.52
CA LYS A 25 26.56 -12.31 1.99
C LYS A 25 25.50 -13.28 2.55
N LEU A 26 24.32 -13.31 1.93
CA LEU A 26 23.22 -14.20 2.30
C LEU A 26 23.53 -15.66 1.96
N ASP A 27 24.08 -15.92 0.77
CA ASP A 27 24.43 -17.27 0.33
C ASP A 27 25.95 -17.44 0.16
N ARG A 28 26.59 -17.96 1.22
CA ARG A 28 28.01 -18.30 1.21
C ARG A 28 28.34 -19.56 0.41
N ARG A 29 27.33 -20.32 -0.05
CA ARG A 29 27.55 -21.55 -0.83
C ARG A 29 27.96 -21.27 -2.27
N CYS A 30 27.76 -20.04 -2.75
CA CYS A 30 28.10 -19.66 -4.11
C CYS A 30 29.60 -19.86 -4.39
N ARG A 31 29.94 -20.84 -5.25
CA ARG A 31 31.33 -21.27 -5.48
C ARG A 31 32.04 -20.53 -6.63
N THR A 32 31.29 -20.01 -7.61
CA THR A 32 31.88 -19.40 -8.82
C THR A 32 31.09 -18.18 -9.27
N ARG A 33 31.75 -17.02 -9.33
CA ARG A 33 31.20 -15.78 -9.88
C ARG A 33 31.41 -15.76 -11.40
N ARG A 34 30.33 -15.61 -12.16
CA ARG A 34 30.39 -15.26 -13.58
C ARG A 34 29.72 -13.90 -13.79
N THR A 35 30.39 -12.98 -14.48
CA THR A 35 29.89 -11.62 -14.69
C THR A 35 29.73 -11.36 -16.18
N ILE A 36 28.54 -11.68 -16.71
CA ILE A 36 28.34 -11.78 -18.16
C ILE A 36 28.60 -10.42 -18.86
N GLY A 37 28.24 -9.29 -18.24
CA GLY A 37 28.53 -8.00 -18.84
C GLY A 37 30.00 -7.58 -18.79
N ASP A 38 30.77 -8.04 -17.79
CA ASP A 38 32.23 -7.78 -17.75
C ASP A 38 32.93 -8.61 -18.84
N GLU A 39 32.49 -9.86 -19.05
CA GLU A 39 32.95 -10.72 -20.14
C GLU A 39 32.63 -10.11 -21.51
N ARG A 40 31.42 -9.57 -21.70
CA ARG A 40 31.07 -8.85 -22.92
C ARG A 40 31.90 -7.59 -23.11
N PHE A 41 32.10 -6.81 -22.05
CA PHE A 41 32.90 -5.59 -22.12
C PHE A 41 34.34 -5.89 -22.54
N THR A 42 34.93 -6.96 -22.00
CA THR A 42 36.30 -7.37 -22.31
C THR A 42 36.45 -8.04 -23.68
N GLN A 43 35.47 -8.82 -24.12
CA GLN A 43 35.53 -9.59 -25.38
C GLN A 43 34.87 -8.87 -26.57
N GLY A 44 34.24 -7.71 -26.34
CA GLY A 44 33.65 -6.86 -27.38
C GLY A 44 32.34 -7.40 -27.96
N ALA A 45 31.93 -6.83 -29.11
CA ALA A 45 30.64 -7.11 -29.73
C ALA A 45 30.47 -8.55 -30.25
N SER A 46 31.57 -9.29 -30.44
CA SER A 46 31.59 -10.70 -30.83
C SER A 46 31.25 -11.66 -29.69
N PHE A 47 31.18 -11.19 -28.44
CA PHE A 47 30.84 -12.02 -27.30
C PHE A 47 29.40 -12.53 -27.41
N ALA A 48 29.26 -13.83 -27.60
CA ALA A 48 28.00 -14.55 -27.50
C ALA A 48 28.04 -15.43 -26.25
N PHE A 49 27.14 -15.17 -25.31
CA PHE A 49 26.99 -16.00 -24.13
C PHE A 49 26.06 -17.17 -24.43
N ASP A 50 26.51 -18.40 -24.20
CA ASP A 50 25.66 -19.57 -24.24
C ASP A 50 25.16 -19.90 -22.83
N TRP A 51 23.85 -19.77 -22.63
CA TRP A 51 23.19 -20.06 -21.35
C TRP A 51 23.29 -21.54 -20.95
N SER A 52 23.59 -22.44 -21.88
CA SER A 52 23.85 -23.86 -21.60
C SER A 52 25.14 -24.09 -20.80
N GLU A 53 26.06 -23.11 -20.79
CA GLU A 53 27.31 -23.16 -20.02
C GLU A 53 27.11 -22.92 -18.52
N ILE A 54 25.93 -22.43 -18.10
CA ILE A 54 25.64 -22.21 -16.68
C ILE A 54 25.24 -23.55 -16.06
N PRO A 55 25.98 -24.06 -15.06
CA PRO A 55 25.60 -25.29 -14.39
C PRO A 55 24.22 -25.13 -13.71
N PRO A 56 23.40 -26.19 -13.68
CA PRO A 56 22.02 -26.08 -13.20
C PRO A 56 21.92 -25.88 -11.68
N GLU A 57 22.98 -26.16 -10.93
CA GLU A 57 22.96 -26.15 -9.47
C GLU A 57 24.18 -25.44 -8.87
N ASP A 58 23.98 -24.82 -7.71
CA ASP A 58 25.00 -24.22 -6.82
C ASP A 58 25.80 -23.03 -7.39
N TYR A 59 25.26 -22.31 -8.39
CA TYR A 59 25.82 -21.05 -8.91
C TYR A 59 24.98 -19.82 -8.54
N LEU A 60 25.66 -18.69 -8.34
CA LEU A 60 25.06 -17.35 -8.41
C LEU A 60 25.70 -16.60 -9.58
N VAL A 61 24.90 -16.32 -10.60
CA VAL A 61 25.37 -15.68 -11.83
C VAL A 61 24.99 -14.21 -11.84
N PHE A 62 25.95 -13.33 -12.14
CA PHE A 62 25.72 -11.90 -12.25
C PHE A 62 25.53 -11.51 -13.72
N ALA A 63 24.31 -11.12 -14.09
CA ALA A 63 23.94 -10.77 -15.45
C ALA A 63 23.44 -9.32 -15.52
N ASN A 64 24.35 -8.36 -15.76
CA ASN A 64 24.08 -6.91 -15.79
C ASN A 64 23.96 -6.29 -17.21
N CYS A 65 23.53 -7.08 -18.19
CA CYS A 65 23.61 -6.69 -19.60
C CYS A 65 22.39 -7.22 -20.37
N PRO A 66 21.91 -6.51 -21.42
CA PRO A 66 20.81 -6.97 -22.25
C PRO A 66 21.32 -8.08 -23.15
N HIS A 67 21.48 -9.27 -22.58
CA HIS A 67 21.62 -10.51 -23.34
C HIS A 67 20.25 -10.98 -23.74
N ASP A 68 20.12 -11.39 -25.00
CA ASP A 68 18.97 -12.18 -25.41
C ASP A 68 19.03 -13.42 -24.53
N LEU A 69 17.98 -13.69 -23.78
CA LEU A 69 17.92 -14.98 -23.11
C LEU A 69 17.96 -16.10 -24.18
N LYS A 70 17.59 -15.86 -25.44
CA LYS A 70 17.36 -16.87 -26.48
C LYS A 70 16.36 -17.94 -25.97
N PRO A 71 15.81 -18.82 -26.82
CA PRO A 71 15.03 -19.96 -26.32
C PRO A 71 16.02 -20.85 -25.55
N ILE A 72 16.11 -20.67 -24.24
CA ILE A 72 16.93 -21.53 -23.39
C ILE A 72 16.07 -22.76 -23.12
N ASP A 73 16.51 -23.93 -23.57
CA ASP A 73 15.85 -25.20 -23.22
C ASP A 73 15.93 -25.47 -21.69
N ASN A 74 16.87 -24.83 -21.00
CA ASN A 74 17.15 -24.93 -19.55
C ASN A 74 16.67 -23.73 -18.70
N LEU A 75 15.87 -22.78 -19.24
CA LEU A 75 15.37 -21.63 -18.44
C LEU A 75 14.60 -22.07 -17.19
N ASN A 76 13.96 -23.25 -17.26
CA ASN A 76 13.13 -23.82 -16.19
C ASN A 76 13.96 -24.41 -15.03
N ASP A 77 15.26 -24.61 -15.21
CA ASP A 77 16.13 -25.21 -14.20
C ASP A 77 16.80 -24.16 -13.29
N GLN A 78 16.59 -22.88 -13.58
CA GLN A 78 17.23 -21.76 -12.91
C GLN A 78 16.19 -20.89 -12.17
N ARG A 79 16.64 -20.14 -11.16
CA ARG A 79 15.85 -19.10 -10.50
C ARG A 79 16.41 -17.74 -10.85
N PHE A 80 15.54 -16.75 -11.00
CA PHE A 80 15.93 -15.39 -11.37
C PHE A 80 15.60 -14.41 -10.26
N ILE A 81 16.59 -13.60 -9.88
CA ILE A 81 16.38 -12.38 -9.12
C ILE A 81 16.42 -11.24 -10.13
N VAL A 82 15.23 -10.72 -10.45
CA VAL A 82 15.06 -9.63 -11.41
C VAL A 82 15.16 -8.30 -10.67
N ASN A 83 16.11 -7.47 -11.07
CA ASN A 83 16.35 -6.16 -10.47
C ASN A 83 16.38 -5.07 -11.53
N PHE A 84 15.52 -4.06 -11.35
CA PHE A 84 15.43 -2.91 -12.23
C PHE A 84 15.24 -1.64 -11.42
N ARG A 85 15.50 -0.52 -12.07
CA ARG A 85 15.35 0.84 -11.55
C ARG A 85 14.49 1.65 -12.50
N ASP A 86 13.67 2.52 -11.91
CA ASP A 86 12.84 3.47 -12.65
C ASP A 86 13.67 4.19 -13.73
N PRO A 87 13.26 4.16 -15.01
CA PRO A 87 14.00 4.79 -16.10
C PRO A 87 14.24 6.28 -15.88
N ARG A 88 13.33 6.98 -15.20
CA ARG A 88 13.48 8.40 -14.88
C ARG A 88 14.64 8.62 -13.91
N ASP A 89 14.74 7.81 -12.86
CA ASP A 89 15.84 7.88 -11.90
C ASP A 89 17.16 7.38 -12.49
N ARG A 90 17.11 6.38 -13.35
CA ARG A 90 18.32 5.84 -14.00
C ARG A 90 18.95 6.89 -14.91
N ILE A 91 18.16 7.63 -15.67
CA ILE A 91 18.67 8.67 -16.56
C ILE A 91 19.45 9.75 -15.79
N CYS A 92 19.02 10.12 -14.59
CA CYS A 92 19.81 10.98 -13.69
C CYS A 92 21.18 10.36 -13.37
N ASN A 93 21.20 9.07 -13.01
CA ASN A 93 22.45 8.37 -12.76
C ASN A 93 23.32 8.29 -14.00
N GLU A 94 22.73 8.07 -15.18
CA GLU A 94 23.46 8.00 -16.44
C GLU A 94 24.08 9.36 -16.78
N PHE A 95 23.35 10.46 -16.61
CA PHE A 95 23.88 11.82 -16.78
C PHE A 95 25.11 12.06 -15.88
N MET A 96 25.02 11.71 -14.60
CA MET A 96 26.17 11.79 -13.68
C MET A 96 27.32 10.88 -14.10
N TRP A 97 26.99 9.68 -14.55
CA TRP A 97 27.97 8.67 -14.98
C TRP A 97 28.80 9.21 -16.15
N TYR A 98 28.17 9.84 -17.15
CA TYR A 98 28.82 10.46 -18.31
C TYR A 98 29.78 11.60 -17.96
N MET A 99 29.55 12.30 -16.85
CA MET A 99 30.44 13.36 -16.40
C MET A 99 31.73 12.81 -15.79
N ILE A 100 31.72 11.61 -15.21
CA ILE A 100 32.84 11.14 -14.38
C ILE A 100 33.53 9.89 -14.93
N HIS A 101 32.88 9.11 -15.79
CA HIS A 101 33.45 7.86 -16.31
C HIS A 101 34.15 8.06 -17.65
N PRO A 102 35.35 7.49 -17.84
CA PRO A 102 36.01 7.48 -19.14
C PRO A 102 35.14 6.74 -20.17
N LEU A 103 35.05 7.29 -21.38
CA LEU A 103 34.38 6.63 -22.51
C LEU A 103 35.29 5.61 -23.18
N ASN A 104 36.60 5.84 -23.12
CA ASN A 104 37.65 4.93 -23.61
C ASN A 104 38.67 4.70 -22.48
N SER A 105 39.37 3.55 -22.49
CA SER A 105 40.43 3.26 -21.51
C SER A 105 41.54 4.33 -21.47
N GLU A 106 41.71 5.06 -22.57
CA GLU A 106 42.74 6.08 -22.75
C GLU A 106 42.30 7.51 -22.39
N ASP A 107 41.03 7.73 -21.99
CA ASP A 107 40.53 9.06 -21.63
C ASP A 107 41.33 9.62 -20.42
N THR A 108 42.00 10.77 -20.60
CA THR A 108 42.74 11.43 -19.50
C THR A 108 41.80 12.15 -18.53
N PRO A 109 42.22 12.41 -17.27
CA PRO A 109 41.44 13.20 -16.33
C PRO A 109 40.99 14.57 -16.88
N GLU A 110 41.83 15.22 -17.70
CA GLU A 110 41.52 16.50 -18.34
C GLU A 110 40.42 16.36 -19.40
N GLN A 111 40.42 15.26 -20.17
CA GLN A 111 39.38 14.98 -21.16
C GLN A 111 38.03 14.67 -20.48
N ILE A 112 38.06 13.92 -19.38
CA ILE A 112 36.87 13.64 -18.56
C ILE A 112 36.30 14.95 -18.02
N GLU A 113 37.15 15.80 -17.44
CA GLU A 113 36.70 17.08 -16.87
C GLU A 113 36.23 18.07 -17.94
N ALA A 114 36.86 18.12 -19.11
CA ALA A 114 36.40 18.93 -20.23
C ALA A 114 35.00 18.49 -20.70
N ARG A 115 34.75 17.18 -20.81
CA ARG A 115 33.41 16.64 -21.10
C ARG A 115 32.42 16.96 -19.99
N ALA A 116 32.82 16.83 -18.73
CA ALA A 116 31.99 17.16 -17.59
C ALA A 116 31.58 18.65 -17.59
N ALA A 117 32.50 19.54 -17.93
CA ALA A 117 32.22 20.97 -18.07
C ALA A 117 31.17 21.25 -19.16
N ILE A 118 31.27 20.59 -20.32
CA ILE A 118 30.28 20.70 -21.41
C ILE A 118 28.91 20.21 -20.93
N LEU A 119 28.84 19.04 -20.28
CA LEU A 119 27.58 18.48 -19.78
C LEU A 119 26.95 19.34 -18.68
N ARG A 120 27.76 19.96 -17.82
CA ARG A 120 27.28 20.89 -16.78
C ARG A 120 26.69 22.16 -17.40
N ASP A 121 27.31 22.71 -18.44
CA ASP A 121 26.80 23.86 -19.18
C ASP A 121 25.51 23.52 -19.94
N GLN A 122 25.48 22.34 -20.58
CA GLN A 122 24.28 21.82 -21.26
C GLN A 122 23.10 21.61 -20.30
N GLY A 123 23.36 21.04 -19.13
CA GLY A 123 22.34 20.65 -18.16
C GLY A 123 21.58 19.38 -18.54
N ILE A 124 21.04 18.69 -17.53
CA ILE A 124 20.40 17.37 -17.70
C ILE A 124 19.18 17.40 -18.64
N ASP A 125 18.35 18.45 -18.59
CA ASP A 125 17.15 18.54 -19.42
C ASP A 125 17.48 18.60 -20.92
N ALA A 126 18.46 19.44 -21.31
CA ALA A 126 18.87 19.56 -22.71
C ALA A 126 19.58 18.29 -23.19
N TRP A 127 20.40 17.68 -22.32
CA TRP A 127 21.05 16.40 -22.60
C TRP A 127 20.04 15.26 -22.83
N ILE A 128 19.00 15.16 -21.99
CA ILE A 128 17.91 14.18 -22.17
C ILE A 128 17.18 14.45 -23.49
N SER A 129 16.83 15.71 -23.76
CA SER A 129 16.11 16.08 -24.96
C SER A 129 16.91 15.77 -26.23
N GLU A 130 18.24 15.87 -26.22
CA GLU A 130 19.09 15.51 -27.35
C GLU A 130 19.23 13.99 -27.48
N ARG A 131 19.47 13.29 -26.36
CA ARG A 131 19.73 11.84 -26.33
C ARG A 131 18.50 11.00 -26.67
N LEU A 132 17.31 11.46 -26.28
CA LEU A 132 16.04 10.76 -26.54
C LEU A 132 15.27 11.34 -27.72
N LYS A 133 15.70 12.48 -28.29
CA LYS A 133 15.10 12.99 -29.53
C LYS A 133 15.29 11.97 -30.64
N ASP A 134 14.23 11.75 -31.40
CA ASP A 134 14.25 11.00 -32.66
C ASP A 134 14.68 9.52 -32.55
N THR A 135 14.81 8.98 -31.33
CA THR A 135 15.06 7.56 -31.10
C THR A 135 13.74 6.92 -30.66
N PRO A 136 12.97 6.29 -31.57
CA PRO A 136 11.84 5.49 -31.12
C PRO A 136 12.32 4.40 -30.14
N LEU A 137 11.47 4.07 -29.17
CA LEU A 137 11.64 2.85 -28.38
C LEU A 137 11.59 1.65 -29.32
N THR A 138 12.76 1.20 -29.77
CA THR A 138 12.94 0.08 -30.69
C THR A 138 13.54 -1.11 -29.95
N ASP A 139 13.81 -2.20 -30.67
CA ASP A 139 14.53 -3.35 -30.11
C ASP A 139 15.91 -3.03 -29.52
N ARG A 140 16.43 -1.84 -29.79
CA ARG A 140 17.68 -1.30 -29.25
C ARG A 140 17.50 -0.57 -27.92
N ASP A 141 16.28 -0.26 -27.50
CA ASP A 141 16.03 0.34 -26.19
C ASP A 141 16.28 -0.70 -25.08
N TYR A 142 17.23 -0.36 -24.23
CA TYR A 142 17.70 -1.21 -23.14
C TYR A 142 16.55 -1.69 -22.23
N TYR A 143 15.57 -0.82 -21.95
CA TYR A 143 14.46 -1.15 -21.07
C TYR A 143 13.47 -2.10 -21.72
N GLN A 144 13.02 -1.80 -22.93
CA GLN A 144 12.11 -2.70 -23.63
C GLN A 144 12.74 -4.07 -23.86
N TYR A 145 14.03 -4.09 -24.21
CA TYR A 145 14.76 -5.33 -24.34
C TYR A 145 14.82 -6.13 -23.04
N PHE A 146 15.20 -5.48 -21.94
CA PHE A 146 15.21 -6.09 -20.61
C PHE A 146 13.83 -6.64 -20.22
N MET A 147 12.76 -5.85 -20.42
CA MET A 147 11.40 -6.27 -20.05
C MET A 147 10.91 -7.45 -20.89
N ARG A 148 11.22 -7.49 -22.19
CA ARG A 148 10.91 -8.66 -23.05
C ARG A 148 11.58 -9.93 -22.56
N ASN A 149 12.82 -9.84 -22.09
CA ASN A 149 13.49 -10.98 -21.49
C ASN A 149 12.84 -11.41 -20.17
N VAL A 150 12.50 -10.44 -19.31
CA VAL A 150 11.80 -10.74 -18.04
C VAL A 150 10.45 -11.43 -18.28
N ASP A 151 9.71 -11.01 -19.31
CA ASP A 151 8.42 -11.62 -19.66
C ASP A 151 8.55 -13.05 -20.19
N ARG A 152 9.74 -13.48 -20.61
CA ARG A 152 10.03 -14.88 -21.00
C ARG A 152 10.39 -15.77 -19.82
N ILE A 153 10.74 -15.20 -18.67
CA ILE A 153 11.05 -15.97 -17.46
C ILE A 153 9.71 -16.40 -16.82
N PRO A 154 9.51 -17.71 -16.56
CA PRO A 154 8.31 -18.19 -15.89
C PRO A 154 8.09 -17.50 -14.54
N ALA A 155 6.83 -17.20 -14.21
CA ALA A 155 6.50 -16.41 -13.03
C ALA A 155 6.94 -17.09 -11.71
N GLN A 156 6.88 -18.41 -11.65
CA GLN A 156 7.29 -19.20 -10.48
C GLN A 156 8.82 -19.24 -10.28
N ASP A 157 9.58 -19.00 -11.34
CA ASP A 157 11.05 -19.06 -11.32
C ASP A 157 11.68 -17.66 -11.22
N ARG A 158 10.87 -16.60 -11.06
CA ARG A 158 11.36 -15.22 -10.88
C ARG A 158 10.93 -14.61 -9.56
N VAL A 159 11.85 -13.87 -8.96
CA VAL A 159 11.62 -12.99 -7.82
C VAL A 159 12.03 -11.58 -8.20
N VAL A 160 11.10 -10.63 -8.10
CA VAL A 160 11.37 -9.22 -8.39
C VAL A 160 11.84 -8.51 -7.12
N ASN A 161 13.06 -7.97 -7.20
CA ASN A 161 13.74 -7.19 -6.18
C ASN A 161 14.24 -5.88 -6.81
N SER A 162 13.34 -4.92 -6.98
CA SER A 162 13.63 -3.64 -7.61
C SER A 162 14.54 -2.74 -6.75
N TYR A 163 15.11 -1.71 -7.36
CA TYR A 163 15.81 -0.64 -6.66
C TYR A 163 14.88 0.09 -5.67
N ALA A 164 13.59 0.25 -6.00
CA ALA A 164 12.62 0.85 -5.09
C ALA A 164 12.46 0.03 -3.82
N ARG A 165 12.35 -1.30 -3.95
CA ARG A 165 12.30 -2.20 -2.79
C ARG A 165 13.58 -2.19 -1.98
N LEU A 166 14.75 -2.16 -2.63
CA LEU A 166 16.05 -2.05 -1.94
C LEU A 166 16.09 -0.83 -1.03
N CYS A 167 15.63 0.33 -1.51
CA CYS A 167 15.70 1.58 -0.78
C CYS A 167 14.57 1.77 0.25
N LEU A 168 13.34 1.38 -0.09
CA LEU A 168 12.14 1.72 0.70
C LEU A 168 11.61 0.55 1.55
N GLY A 169 12.00 -0.69 1.23
CA GLY A 169 11.51 -1.90 1.88
C GLY A 169 12.62 -2.95 2.05
N PHE A 170 13.74 -2.54 2.63
CA PHE A 170 14.96 -3.35 2.75
C PHE A 170 14.73 -4.73 3.38
N ASP A 171 13.92 -4.83 4.44
CA ASP A 171 13.67 -6.14 5.07
C ASP A 171 12.92 -7.09 4.12
N SER A 172 11.93 -6.56 3.39
CA SER A 172 11.21 -7.30 2.34
C SER A 172 12.14 -7.68 1.18
N PHE A 173 13.10 -6.81 0.83
CA PHE A 173 14.13 -7.11 -0.16
C PHE A 173 15.00 -8.30 0.26
N VAL A 174 15.45 -8.32 1.52
CA VAL A 174 16.27 -9.40 2.08
C VAL A 174 15.48 -10.70 2.15
N GLU A 175 14.23 -10.67 2.63
CA GLU A 175 13.35 -11.84 2.68
C GLU A 175 13.14 -12.48 1.31
N ARG A 176 12.81 -11.67 0.30
CA ARG A 176 12.65 -12.14 -1.09
C ARG A 176 13.96 -12.68 -1.67
N SER A 177 15.09 -12.06 -1.34
CA SER A 177 16.42 -12.56 -1.73
C SER A 177 16.70 -13.94 -1.13
N CYS A 178 16.40 -14.13 0.17
CA CYS A 178 16.51 -15.43 0.82
C CYS A 178 15.63 -16.49 0.14
N ILE A 179 14.36 -16.17 -0.13
CA ILE A 179 13.43 -17.08 -0.82
C ILE A 179 13.98 -17.50 -2.19
N ALA A 180 14.46 -16.53 -2.98
CA ALA A 180 15.05 -16.81 -4.29
C ALA A 180 16.26 -17.76 -4.20
N LEU A 181 17.12 -17.55 -3.19
CA LEU A 181 18.31 -18.36 -2.89
C LEU A 181 17.98 -19.71 -2.22
N GLY A 182 16.71 -20.00 -1.93
CA GLY A 182 16.31 -21.21 -1.20
C GLY A 182 16.85 -21.22 0.25
N LEU A 183 16.84 -20.06 0.90
CA LEU A 183 17.31 -19.82 2.26
C LEU A 183 16.17 -19.32 3.15
N GLU A 184 16.22 -19.68 4.43
CA GLU A 184 15.32 -19.11 5.45
C GLU A 184 15.73 -17.68 5.84
N PRO A 185 14.80 -16.71 5.92
CA PRO A 185 15.12 -15.33 6.30
C PRO A 185 15.25 -15.17 7.83
N THR A 186 16.42 -15.53 8.37
CA THR A 186 16.70 -15.41 9.81
C THR A 186 17.12 -14.00 10.23
N SER A 187 16.94 -13.65 11.51
CA SER A 187 17.42 -12.37 12.07
C SER A 187 18.94 -12.19 11.90
N GLU A 188 19.72 -13.28 11.98
CA GLU A 188 21.16 -13.26 11.73
C GLU A 188 21.49 -12.85 10.30
N ARG A 189 20.78 -13.40 9.30
CA ARG A 189 20.97 -13.05 7.89
C ARG A 189 20.60 -11.59 7.62
N LYS A 190 19.51 -11.10 8.22
CA LYS A 190 19.13 -9.68 8.15
C LYS A 190 20.24 -8.79 8.74
N ALA A 191 20.73 -9.13 9.93
CA ALA A 191 21.83 -8.40 10.57
C ALA A 191 23.12 -8.42 9.74
N ALA A 192 23.41 -9.52 9.06
CA ALA A 192 24.63 -9.68 8.26
C ALA A 192 24.71 -8.74 7.04
N VAL A 193 23.57 -8.24 6.56
CA VAL A 193 23.48 -7.32 5.41
C VAL A 193 23.03 -5.91 5.81
N GLU A 194 22.96 -5.62 7.10
CA GLU A 194 22.39 -4.37 7.62
C GLU A 194 23.14 -3.10 7.16
N LEU A 195 24.44 -3.21 6.85
CA LEU A 195 25.23 -2.11 6.27
C LEU A 195 24.87 -1.80 4.81
N GLU A 196 24.08 -2.64 4.15
CA GLU A 196 23.57 -2.40 2.79
C GLU A 196 22.23 -1.66 2.80
N ARG A 197 21.70 -1.31 3.98
CA ARG A 197 20.50 -0.50 4.13
C ARG A 197 20.77 0.94 3.68
N ALA A 198 19.80 1.58 3.01
CA ALA A 198 19.96 2.91 2.44
C ALA A 198 20.47 3.96 3.46
N GLU A 199 19.96 3.96 4.69
CA GLU A 199 20.39 4.87 5.77
C GLU A 199 21.75 4.54 6.41
N LYS A 200 22.31 3.36 6.12
CA LYS A 200 23.60 2.88 6.66
C LYS A 200 24.68 2.75 5.60
N LEU A 201 24.33 3.01 4.33
CA LEU A 201 25.20 2.75 3.18
C LEU A 201 26.50 3.55 3.24
N GLU A 202 26.46 4.77 3.77
CA GLU A 202 27.66 5.62 3.96
C GLU A 202 28.64 5.05 4.99
N LEU A 203 28.18 4.16 5.88
CA LEU A 203 29.03 3.46 6.84
C LEU A 203 29.71 2.22 6.23
N ASN A 204 29.29 1.82 5.03
CA ASN A 204 29.81 0.65 4.36
C ASN A 204 31.01 1.07 3.48
N PRO A 205 32.26 0.71 3.83
CA PRO A 205 33.44 1.15 3.08
C PRO A 205 33.49 0.63 1.64
N ARG A 206 32.64 -0.35 1.30
CA ARG A 206 32.49 -0.89 -0.05
C ARG A 206 31.34 -0.26 -0.83
N TRP A 207 30.65 0.74 -0.26
CA TRP A 207 29.62 1.46 -0.97
C TRP A 207 30.23 2.27 -2.10
N ILE A 208 29.62 2.14 -3.27
CA ILE A 208 30.11 2.73 -4.51
C ILE A 208 30.07 4.27 -4.45
N GLY A 209 29.22 4.86 -3.60
CA GLY A 209 29.14 6.31 -3.42
C GLY A 209 30.39 6.97 -2.84
N HIS A 210 31.29 6.19 -2.20
CA HIS A 210 32.61 6.71 -1.79
C HIS A 210 33.56 6.94 -2.96
N THR A 211 33.33 6.25 -4.08
CA THR A 211 34.17 6.35 -5.28
C THR A 211 33.48 7.18 -6.37
N TRP A 212 32.15 7.15 -6.44
CA TRP A 212 31.39 7.74 -7.54
C TRP A 212 30.39 8.79 -7.06
N ALA A 213 30.71 10.05 -7.39
CA ALA A 213 29.80 11.17 -7.24
C ALA A 213 28.50 10.93 -8.01
N GLY A 214 27.36 11.25 -7.40
CA GLY A 214 26.06 11.01 -8.00
C GLY A 214 25.50 9.61 -7.80
N SER A 215 26.07 8.80 -6.90
CA SER A 215 25.35 7.64 -6.36
C SER A 215 24.20 8.11 -5.46
N ASP A 216 23.04 7.48 -5.56
CA ASP A 216 21.88 7.81 -4.74
C ASP A 216 21.35 6.60 -3.97
N THR A 217 20.64 6.90 -2.89
CA THR A 217 20.11 5.92 -1.93
C THR A 217 18.58 5.97 -1.82
N MET A 218 17.91 6.75 -2.69
CA MET A 218 16.47 6.95 -2.63
C MET A 218 15.85 7.13 -4.03
N PRO A 219 14.74 6.43 -4.35
CA PRO A 219 13.98 6.64 -5.58
C PRO A 219 13.40 8.07 -5.68
N GLY A 220 13.09 8.49 -6.90
CA GLY A 220 12.51 9.81 -7.20
C GLY A 220 13.53 10.94 -7.29
N ARG A 221 14.81 10.62 -7.53
CA ARG A 221 15.88 11.58 -7.84
C ARG A 221 15.51 12.48 -9.02
N TYR A 222 14.85 11.94 -10.04
CA TYR A 222 14.42 12.71 -11.22
C TYR A 222 13.59 13.95 -10.87
N LYS A 223 12.85 13.93 -9.76
CA LYS A 223 12.01 15.05 -9.31
C LYS A 223 12.81 16.26 -8.82
N ARG A 224 14.07 16.05 -8.44
CA ARG A 224 14.97 17.10 -7.94
C ARG A 224 15.87 17.65 -9.04
N GLU A 225 16.13 16.86 -10.07
CA GLU A 225 17.15 17.18 -11.09
C GLU A 225 16.55 17.56 -12.44
N MET A 226 15.35 17.09 -12.78
CA MET A 226 14.70 17.39 -14.06
C MET A 226 13.59 18.44 -13.88
N ARG A 227 13.36 19.24 -14.90
CA ARG A 227 12.19 20.13 -15.00
C ARG A 227 10.91 19.34 -15.22
N ALA A 228 9.77 19.92 -14.86
CA ALA A 228 8.47 19.26 -14.98
C ALA A 228 8.15 18.81 -16.42
N GLU A 229 8.54 19.60 -17.41
CA GLU A 229 8.33 19.30 -18.84
C GLU A 229 9.18 18.10 -19.27
N THR A 230 10.44 18.04 -18.83
CA THR A 230 11.34 16.90 -19.06
C THR A 230 10.81 15.64 -18.37
N ILE A 231 10.32 15.74 -17.13
CA ILE A 231 9.70 14.62 -16.41
C ILE A 231 8.49 14.09 -17.19
N ALA A 232 7.63 14.97 -17.70
CA ALA A 232 6.47 14.59 -18.49
C ALA A 232 6.90 13.88 -19.79
N PHE A 233 7.89 14.44 -20.50
CA PHE A 233 8.46 13.84 -21.71
C PHE A 233 9.04 12.44 -21.45
N VAL A 234 9.90 12.28 -20.44
CA VAL A 234 10.52 10.97 -20.11
C VAL A 234 9.47 9.98 -19.61
N THR A 235 8.46 10.44 -18.85
CA THR A 235 7.34 9.61 -18.40
C THR A 235 6.53 9.08 -19.57
N ASP A 236 6.20 9.93 -20.55
CA ASP A 236 5.48 9.53 -21.76
C ASP A 236 6.32 8.57 -22.60
N TYR A 237 7.59 8.92 -22.83
CA TYR A 237 8.55 8.11 -23.57
C TYR A 237 8.63 6.69 -22.97
N TYR A 238 8.82 6.54 -21.67
CA TYR A 238 8.91 5.23 -21.00
C TYR A 238 7.58 4.64 -20.52
N ALA A 239 6.43 5.16 -20.96
CA ALA A 239 5.12 4.71 -20.48
C ALA A 239 4.90 3.18 -20.54
N PRO A 240 5.25 2.45 -21.62
CA PRO A 240 5.09 1.00 -21.67
C PRO A 240 5.96 0.28 -20.63
N VAL A 241 7.20 0.75 -20.44
CA VAL A 241 8.16 0.19 -19.50
C VAL A 241 7.70 0.41 -18.06
N LEU A 242 7.27 1.62 -17.72
CA LEU A 242 6.77 1.97 -16.40
C LEU A 242 5.53 1.14 -16.03
N ARG A 243 4.62 0.88 -16.97
CA ARG A 243 3.48 -0.03 -16.76
C ARG A 243 3.92 -1.48 -16.54
N ALA A 244 4.91 -1.96 -17.30
CA ALA A 244 5.48 -3.30 -17.09
C ALA A 244 6.15 -3.44 -15.72
N MET A 245 6.89 -2.42 -15.27
CA MET A 245 7.47 -2.37 -13.93
C MET A 245 6.39 -2.40 -12.84
N ALA A 246 5.32 -1.61 -12.97
CA ALA A 246 4.21 -1.61 -12.04
C ALA A 246 3.53 -2.98 -11.91
N ARG A 247 3.41 -3.71 -13.03
CA ARG A 247 2.91 -5.09 -13.05
C ARG A 247 3.87 -6.07 -12.34
N LEU A 248 5.17 -5.90 -12.53
CA LEU A 248 6.20 -6.79 -11.99
C LEU A 248 6.49 -6.54 -10.51
N ASP A 249 6.35 -5.30 -10.04
CA ASP A 249 6.57 -4.89 -8.65
C ASP A 249 5.37 -4.10 -8.10
N PRO A 250 4.26 -4.80 -7.79
CA PRO A 250 2.98 -4.16 -7.43
C PRO A 250 3.05 -3.35 -6.13
N ASP A 251 3.92 -3.71 -5.18
CA ASP A 251 4.10 -2.98 -3.91
C ASP A 251 4.59 -1.54 -4.14
N TYR A 252 5.20 -1.27 -5.30
CA TYR A 252 5.74 0.03 -5.69
C TYR A 252 5.11 0.55 -6.99
N ALA A 253 3.98 0.00 -7.42
CA ALA A 253 3.28 0.40 -8.65
C ALA A 253 2.99 1.90 -8.73
N ASP A 254 2.60 2.52 -7.62
CA ASP A 254 2.32 3.96 -7.53
C ASP A 254 3.53 4.82 -7.92
N LEU A 255 4.76 4.37 -7.61
CA LEU A 255 5.97 5.08 -7.99
C LEU A 255 6.14 5.06 -9.51
N TYR A 256 6.00 3.90 -10.14
CA TYR A 256 6.17 3.75 -11.59
C TYR A 256 5.05 4.42 -12.39
N LEU A 257 3.81 4.38 -11.89
CA LEU A 257 2.64 4.94 -12.57
C LEU A 257 2.47 6.45 -12.38
N GLU A 258 3.31 7.08 -11.55
CA GLU A 258 3.27 8.52 -11.33
C GLU A 258 3.47 9.31 -12.63
N GLY A 259 2.57 10.24 -12.92
CA GLY A 259 2.63 11.10 -14.11
C GLY A 259 2.09 10.45 -15.39
N LEU A 260 1.76 9.16 -15.39
CA LEU A 260 1.10 8.52 -16.51
C LEU A 260 -0.41 8.81 -16.51
N PRO A 261 -1.03 9.01 -17.69
CA PRO A 261 -2.48 9.01 -17.79
C PRO A 261 -3.01 7.65 -17.32
N LEU A 262 -4.10 7.67 -16.53
CA LEU A 262 -4.82 6.45 -16.20
C LEU A 262 -5.17 5.74 -17.51
N ALA A 263 -4.78 4.47 -17.63
CA ALA A 263 -5.10 3.72 -18.84
C ALA A 263 -6.62 3.78 -19.03
N SER A 264 -7.07 4.32 -20.17
CA SER A 264 -8.46 4.19 -20.57
C SER A 264 -8.81 2.71 -20.50
N PRO A 265 -9.93 2.32 -19.86
CA PRO A 265 -10.31 0.93 -19.76
C PRO A 265 -10.32 0.35 -21.18
N VAL A 266 -9.50 -0.68 -21.39
CA VAL A 266 -9.56 -1.48 -22.61
C VAL A 266 -10.99 -2.00 -22.67
N ARG A 267 -11.81 -1.39 -23.55
CA ARG A 267 -13.13 -1.89 -23.86
C ARG A 267 -12.90 -3.25 -24.54
N SER A 268 -12.98 -4.34 -23.77
CA SER A 268 -13.31 -5.63 -24.35
C SER A 268 -14.65 -5.43 -25.07
N ALA A 269 -14.63 -5.50 -26.40
CA ALA A 269 -15.80 -5.24 -27.23
C ALA A 269 -16.98 -6.14 -26.77
N PRO A 270 -18.09 -5.56 -26.29
CA PRO A 270 -19.36 -6.27 -26.22
C PRO A 270 -19.99 -6.20 -27.62
N ASP A 271 -20.60 -7.31 -28.03
CA ASP A 271 -21.42 -7.39 -29.23
C ASP A 271 -22.41 -6.21 -29.32
N ALA A 272 -22.52 -5.67 -30.53
CA ALA A 272 -23.23 -4.45 -30.85
C ALA A 272 -24.72 -4.56 -30.49
N VAL A 273 -25.18 -3.68 -29.58
CA VAL A 273 -26.57 -3.25 -29.50
C VAL A 273 -26.61 -1.74 -29.66
N VAL A 274 -27.16 -1.33 -30.80
CA VAL A 274 -27.44 0.05 -31.19
C VAL A 274 -28.69 0.53 -30.45
N ASN A 275 -28.64 1.69 -29.78
CA ASN A 275 -29.66 2.74 -29.90
C ASN A 275 -29.29 4.03 -29.16
N PRO A 276 -29.92 5.18 -29.50
CA PRO A 276 -29.26 6.47 -29.62
C PRO A 276 -29.74 7.47 -28.56
N ALA A 277 -29.19 8.67 -28.67
CA ALA A 277 -29.62 9.96 -28.09
C ALA A 277 -28.57 10.58 -27.16
N SER A 278 -27.77 11.41 -27.79
CA SER A 278 -26.98 12.49 -27.22
C SER A 278 -27.87 13.62 -26.69
N ALA A 279 -27.54 14.15 -25.52
CA ALA A 279 -27.87 15.52 -25.14
C ALA A 279 -26.78 16.04 -24.19
N GLY A 280 -25.99 17.00 -24.67
CA GLY A 280 -24.88 17.59 -23.94
C GLY A 280 -25.33 18.53 -22.81
N ARG A 281 -24.48 18.67 -21.79
CA ARG A 281 -24.49 19.82 -20.90
C ARG A 281 -23.07 20.31 -20.62
N ASP A 282 -22.95 21.61 -20.84
CA ASP A 282 -21.81 22.50 -20.70
C ASP A 282 -21.34 22.61 -19.24
N LEU A 283 -20.05 22.35 -19.02
CA LEU A 283 -19.34 22.46 -17.74
C LEU A 283 -18.57 23.77 -17.71
N SER A 284 -19.26 24.89 -17.53
CA SER A 284 -18.61 26.18 -17.32
C SER A 284 -19.38 27.04 -16.32
N LYS A 285 -19.03 26.89 -15.02
CA LYS A 285 -18.99 27.95 -14.00
C LYS A 285 -18.64 27.38 -12.60
N PRO A 286 -17.67 27.96 -11.88
CA PRO A 286 -17.38 27.58 -10.50
C PRO A 286 -18.41 28.22 -9.55
N ARG A 287 -18.90 27.47 -8.56
CA ARG A 287 -19.74 28.00 -7.47
C ARG A 287 -18.97 27.95 -6.14
N PRO A 288 -19.06 29.00 -5.31
CA PRO A 288 -18.20 29.16 -4.15
C PRO A 288 -18.69 28.36 -2.94
N LEU A 289 -17.71 27.97 -2.11
CA LEU A 289 -17.88 27.43 -0.77
C LEU A 289 -18.41 28.51 0.17
N ALA A 290 -19.49 28.22 0.90
CA ALA A 290 -19.82 28.90 2.14
C ALA A 290 -20.41 27.88 3.12
N ALA A 291 -19.83 27.90 4.33
CA ALA A 291 -20.37 27.28 5.52
C ALA A 291 -21.63 28.03 5.97
N GLU A 292 -22.60 27.30 6.53
CA GLU A 292 -23.43 27.66 7.69
C GLU A 292 -24.64 26.71 7.76
N GLY A 293 -24.93 26.20 8.96
CA GLY A 293 -26.06 25.31 9.19
C GLY A 293 -27.36 26.07 9.39
N VAL A 294 -28.48 25.54 8.88
CA VAL A 294 -29.83 25.72 9.43
C VAL A 294 -30.67 24.49 9.05
N THR A 295 -31.51 24.10 10.00
CA THR A 295 -32.46 23.00 10.05
C THR A 295 -33.65 23.11 9.08
N MET A 296 -34.17 21.92 8.77
CA MET A 296 -35.53 21.55 8.32
C MET A 296 -36.00 21.91 6.90
N GLY A 297 -36.40 20.85 6.18
CA GLY A 297 -37.48 20.95 5.21
C GLY A 297 -37.41 20.07 3.95
N SER A 298 -37.07 18.77 4.04
CA SER A 298 -37.43 17.84 2.96
C SER A 298 -38.23 16.68 3.53
N LYS A 299 -39.46 16.51 3.03
CA LYS A 299 -40.35 15.40 3.33
C LYS A 299 -39.57 14.08 3.32
N SER A 300 -39.44 13.45 4.48
CA SER A 300 -38.90 12.10 4.62
C SER A 300 -39.92 11.15 4.01
N GLU A 301 -39.72 10.78 2.76
CA GLU A 301 -40.41 9.63 2.17
C GLU A 301 -39.86 8.38 2.88
N ALA A 302 -40.75 7.67 3.57
CA ALA A 302 -40.38 6.60 4.49
C ALA A 302 -39.62 5.48 3.77
N ILE A 303 -38.37 5.25 4.18
CA ILE A 303 -37.56 4.10 3.75
C ILE A 303 -38.31 2.82 4.14
N ALA A 304 -38.54 1.91 3.19
CA ALA A 304 -39.19 0.64 3.47
C ALA A 304 -38.25 -0.27 4.31
N ARG A 305 -38.53 -0.37 5.61
CA ARG A 305 -37.78 -1.18 6.60
C ARG A 305 -38.62 -2.36 7.06
N SER A 306 -38.01 -3.55 7.14
CA SER A 306 -38.54 -4.71 7.84
C SER A 306 -37.51 -5.29 8.79
N THR A 307 -37.88 -5.55 10.03
CA THR A 307 -37.00 -6.17 11.02
C THR A 307 -37.06 -7.69 10.88
N ILE A 308 -35.91 -8.32 10.65
CA ILE A 308 -35.75 -9.77 10.50
C ILE A 308 -35.55 -10.42 11.87
N VAL A 309 -34.66 -9.84 12.68
CA VAL A 309 -34.35 -10.30 14.03
C VAL A 309 -34.36 -9.10 14.97
N ASP A 310 -35.03 -9.24 16.11
CA ASP A 310 -35.07 -8.22 17.16
C ASP A 310 -34.76 -8.87 18.51
N ARG A 311 -33.55 -8.65 19.01
CA ARG A 311 -33.09 -9.09 20.33
C ARG A 311 -32.51 -7.91 21.09
N ALA A 312 -32.46 -8.03 22.42
CA ALA A 312 -31.95 -6.98 23.30
C ALA A 312 -30.51 -6.56 22.98
N ASP A 313 -29.71 -7.46 22.41
CA ASP A 313 -28.29 -7.27 22.11
C ASP A 313 -27.96 -7.18 20.61
N LEU A 314 -28.91 -7.53 19.74
CA LEU A 314 -28.70 -7.63 18.30
C LEU A 314 -29.99 -7.37 17.53
N ARG A 315 -29.93 -6.53 16.50
CA ARG A 315 -31.04 -6.27 15.59
C ARG A 315 -30.59 -6.38 14.14
N ILE A 316 -31.39 -7.07 13.33
CA ILE A 316 -31.19 -7.21 11.89
C ILE A 316 -32.37 -6.58 11.17
N ASP A 317 -32.10 -5.56 10.38
CA ASP A 317 -33.10 -4.89 9.57
C ASP A 317 -32.78 -5.03 8.08
N HIS A 318 -33.82 -5.20 7.27
CA HIS A 318 -33.76 -5.14 5.82
C HIS A 318 -34.39 -3.84 5.35
N PHE A 319 -33.60 -3.02 4.68
CA PHE A 319 -34.00 -1.77 4.06
C PHE A 319 -34.02 -1.92 2.55
N ARG A 320 -35.12 -1.54 1.93
CA ARG A 320 -35.27 -1.55 0.47
C ARG A 320 -35.19 -0.14 -0.08
N SER A 321 -34.39 0.02 -1.13
CA SER A 321 -34.41 1.24 -1.92
C SER A 321 -35.67 1.27 -2.81
N GLN A 322 -35.94 2.40 -3.44
CA GLN A 322 -37.09 2.57 -4.35
C GLN A 322 -36.91 1.82 -5.68
N ALA A 323 -35.70 1.35 -6.01
CA ALA A 323 -35.38 0.65 -7.24
C ALA A 323 -35.54 -0.88 -7.08
N LYS A 324 -35.91 -1.57 -8.15
CA LYS A 324 -35.79 -3.04 -8.21
C LYS A 324 -34.31 -3.40 -8.30
N ASN A 325 -33.79 -4.04 -7.25
CA ASN A 325 -32.40 -4.42 -7.16
C ASN A 325 -32.23 -5.93 -7.13
N GLU A 326 -31.28 -6.43 -7.91
CA GLU A 326 -30.80 -7.82 -7.82
C GLU A 326 -29.59 -7.94 -6.88
N THR A 327 -29.15 -6.85 -6.25
CA THR A 327 -28.02 -6.80 -5.33
C THR A 327 -28.47 -6.31 -3.95
N VAL A 328 -28.01 -6.99 -2.90
CA VAL A 328 -28.16 -6.56 -1.50
C VAL A 328 -26.79 -6.44 -0.85
N VAL A 329 -26.59 -5.38 -0.06
CA VAL A 329 -25.38 -5.17 0.73
C VAL A 329 -25.68 -5.44 2.20
N PHE A 330 -24.87 -6.28 2.82
CA PHE A 330 -24.87 -6.52 4.25
C PHE A 330 -23.92 -5.54 4.92
N THR A 331 -24.41 -4.83 5.92
CA THR A 331 -23.58 -3.95 6.74
C THR A 331 -23.53 -4.43 8.18
N PHE A 332 -22.40 -4.18 8.81
CA PHE A 332 -22.14 -4.52 10.20
C PHE A 332 -21.76 -3.22 10.92
N SER A 333 -22.44 -2.93 12.02
CA SER A 333 -22.09 -1.82 12.92
C SER A 333 -20.63 -1.90 13.35
N GLU A 334 -19.95 -0.75 13.33
CA GLU A 334 -18.60 -0.61 13.86
C GLU A 334 -18.60 -0.64 15.40
N ARG A 335 -17.40 -0.76 15.98
CA ARG A 335 -17.23 -0.65 17.44
C ARG A 335 -17.77 0.69 17.93
N THR A 336 -18.30 0.73 19.16
CA THR A 336 -18.88 1.92 19.81
C THR A 336 -20.21 2.43 19.24
N ASN A 337 -20.60 2.01 18.03
CA ASN A 337 -21.94 2.27 17.52
C ASN A 337 -22.93 1.26 18.13
N ARG A 338 -23.64 1.71 19.17
CA ARG A 338 -24.55 0.86 19.97
C ARG A 338 -26.03 1.09 19.66
N ASP A 339 -26.33 1.79 18.57
CA ASP A 339 -27.69 2.14 18.20
C ASP A 339 -28.38 0.99 17.44
N LEU A 340 -29.22 0.23 18.15
CA LEU A 340 -30.07 -0.78 17.53
C LEU A 340 -31.27 -0.17 16.78
N ALA A 341 -31.73 1.03 17.14
CA ALA A 341 -32.94 1.62 16.56
C ALA A 341 -32.66 2.28 15.20
N GLY A 342 -31.49 2.92 15.07
CA GLY A 342 -31.05 3.65 13.88
C GLY A 342 -30.82 2.80 12.64
N PRO A 343 -30.39 3.45 11.54
CA PRO A 343 -30.25 2.80 10.24
C PRO A 343 -29.08 1.81 10.20
N GLY A 344 -28.07 1.98 11.04
CA GLY A 344 -26.84 1.17 11.02
C GLY A 344 -25.84 1.65 9.97
N PHE A 345 -24.64 1.06 10.01
CA PHE A 345 -23.50 1.47 9.19
C PHE A 345 -23.83 1.61 7.69
N ALA A 346 -23.43 2.75 7.10
CA ALA A 346 -23.53 3.09 5.67
C ALA A 346 -24.92 2.97 5.02
N THR A 347 -25.99 2.70 5.76
CA THR A 347 -27.29 2.31 5.21
C THR A 347 -27.91 3.41 4.37
N GLU A 348 -27.96 4.65 4.88
CA GLU A 348 -28.54 5.78 4.15
C GLU A 348 -27.77 6.08 2.86
N PHE A 349 -26.43 6.01 2.92
CA PHE A 349 -25.56 6.20 1.77
C PHE A 349 -25.84 5.15 0.68
N LEU A 350 -25.96 3.88 1.05
CA LEU A 350 -26.22 2.78 0.13
C LEU A 350 -27.62 2.89 -0.50
N LEU A 351 -28.64 3.19 0.32
CA LEU A 351 -30.01 3.38 -0.16
C LEU A 351 -30.12 4.55 -1.15
N LYS A 352 -29.45 5.67 -0.86
CA LYS A 352 -29.37 6.82 -1.78
C LYS A 352 -28.71 6.48 -3.11
N ASN A 353 -27.84 5.46 -3.14
CA ASN A 353 -27.16 4.98 -4.33
C ASN A 353 -27.84 3.76 -4.98
N GLY A 354 -29.11 3.52 -4.62
CA GLY A 354 -29.96 2.50 -5.21
C GLY A 354 -29.55 1.08 -4.82
N VAL A 355 -29.12 0.87 -3.58
CA VAL A 355 -28.70 -0.45 -3.08
C VAL A 355 -29.53 -0.83 -1.87
N ASP A 356 -30.08 -2.04 -1.89
CA ASP A 356 -30.81 -2.59 -0.73
C ASP A 356 -29.83 -3.04 0.35
N VAL A 357 -30.23 -2.92 1.61
CA VAL A 357 -29.31 -3.12 2.74
C VAL A 357 -29.88 -4.10 3.76
N VAL A 358 -29.07 -5.06 4.18
CA VAL A 358 -29.31 -5.83 5.43
C VAL A 358 -28.35 -5.31 6.48
N ALA A 359 -28.85 -4.51 7.42
CA ALA A 359 -28.06 -3.93 8.48
C ALA A 359 -28.08 -4.83 9.71
N ILE A 360 -26.92 -5.39 10.06
CA ILE A 360 -26.70 -6.22 11.25
C ILE A 360 -26.08 -5.32 12.32
N LYS A 361 -26.82 -5.12 13.42
CA LYS A 361 -26.48 -4.16 14.47
C LYS A 361 -26.37 -4.85 15.81
N THR A 362 -25.38 -4.45 16.59
CA THR A 362 -25.14 -4.93 17.95
C THR A 362 -24.94 -3.71 18.86
N ASN A 363 -25.42 -3.78 20.10
CA ASN A 363 -25.14 -2.75 21.12
C ASN A 363 -23.98 -3.14 22.05
N ARG A 364 -23.30 -4.24 21.73
CA ARG A 364 -22.15 -4.76 22.48
C ARG A 364 -20.96 -4.90 21.56
N ASP A 365 -19.79 -4.51 22.06
CA ASP A 365 -18.49 -4.67 21.40
C ASP A 365 -17.97 -6.12 21.57
N VAL A 366 -18.81 -7.10 21.21
CA VAL A 366 -18.56 -8.54 21.34
C VAL A 366 -18.19 -9.20 20.02
N TRP A 367 -17.68 -8.40 19.06
CA TRP A 367 -17.12 -8.92 17.80
C TRP A 367 -18.04 -9.90 17.07
N TYR A 368 -19.36 -9.67 17.16
CA TYR A 368 -20.41 -10.49 16.59
C TYR A 368 -20.44 -11.97 17.04
N GLU A 369 -19.90 -12.30 18.22
CA GLU A 369 -20.14 -13.60 18.87
C GLU A 369 -21.63 -13.84 19.15
N ASN A 370 -22.38 -12.74 19.32
CA ASN A 370 -23.81 -12.80 19.49
C ASN A 370 -24.61 -12.98 18.19
N LEU A 371 -23.99 -12.98 17.00
CA LEU A 371 -24.69 -13.33 15.75
C LEU A 371 -24.72 -14.86 15.59
N LEU A 372 -25.89 -15.45 15.75
CA LEU A 372 -26.05 -16.90 15.84
C LEU A 372 -26.46 -17.52 14.50
N GLU A 373 -26.21 -18.83 14.35
CA GLU A 373 -26.61 -19.58 13.15
C GLU A 373 -28.12 -19.49 12.86
N ARG A 374 -28.95 -19.43 13.92
CA ARG A 374 -30.39 -19.22 13.77
C ARG A 374 -30.70 -17.88 13.10
N ASP A 375 -29.96 -16.82 13.41
CA ASP A 375 -30.18 -15.48 12.85
C ASP A 375 -29.80 -15.46 11.36
N ILE A 376 -28.73 -16.18 10.99
CA ILE A 376 -28.34 -16.40 9.58
C ILE A 376 -29.44 -17.12 8.80
N ARG A 377 -30.07 -18.14 9.40
CA ARG A 377 -31.23 -18.84 8.79
C ARG A 377 -32.45 -17.94 8.66
N GLU A 378 -32.70 -17.05 9.63
CA GLU A 378 -33.78 -16.05 9.55
C GLU A 378 -33.55 -15.04 8.43
N ILE A 379 -32.31 -14.55 8.26
CA ILE A 379 -31.91 -13.71 7.11
C ILE A 379 -32.26 -14.41 5.81
N ASP A 380 -31.79 -15.66 5.63
CA ASP A 380 -32.01 -16.40 4.40
C ASP A 380 -33.49 -16.62 4.10
N ARG A 381 -34.26 -16.98 5.12
CA ARG A 381 -35.70 -17.12 4.99
C ARG A 381 -36.33 -15.79 4.56
N SER A 382 -36.06 -14.70 5.26
CA SER A 382 -36.61 -13.38 4.95
C SER A 382 -36.29 -12.94 3.51
N LEU A 383 -35.05 -13.15 3.06
CA LEU A 383 -34.63 -12.76 1.72
C LEU A 383 -35.24 -13.64 0.62
N SER A 384 -35.59 -14.91 0.91
CA SER A 384 -36.26 -15.81 -0.05
C SER A 384 -37.70 -15.41 -0.39
N TRP A 385 -38.36 -14.64 0.48
CA TRP A 385 -39.74 -14.15 0.28
C TRP A 385 -39.80 -12.82 -0.51
N THR A 386 -38.66 -12.31 -0.97
CA THR A 386 -38.62 -11.10 -1.78
C THR A 386 -39.15 -11.37 -3.19
N ALA A 387 -39.95 -10.45 -3.72
CA ALA A 387 -40.53 -10.57 -5.07
C ALA A 387 -39.48 -10.54 -6.20
N THR A 388 -38.27 -10.08 -5.90
CA THR A 388 -37.12 -10.08 -6.80
C THR A 388 -35.94 -10.71 -6.05
N PRO A 389 -35.59 -11.96 -6.37
CA PRO A 389 -34.48 -12.64 -5.69
C PRO A 389 -33.16 -11.90 -5.90
N TYR A 390 -32.42 -11.67 -4.82
CA TYR A 390 -31.07 -11.13 -4.92
C TYR A 390 -30.12 -12.15 -5.56
N ARG A 391 -29.48 -11.75 -6.65
CA ARG A 391 -28.44 -12.51 -7.35
C ARG A 391 -27.05 -12.25 -6.79
N GLN A 392 -26.84 -11.10 -6.16
CA GLN A 392 -25.58 -10.74 -5.54
C GLN A 392 -25.76 -10.33 -4.08
N ARG A 393 -24.93 -10.90 -3.22
CA ARG A 393 -24.83 -10.58 -1.80
C ARG A 393 -23.45 -10.00 -1.54
N LEU A 394 -23.39 -8.71 -1.27
CA LEU A 394 -22.14 -8.03 -0.99
C LEU A 394 -22.10 -7.69 0.50
N ALA A 395 -20.93 -7.38 1.04
CA ALA A 395 -20.80 -6.86 2.39
C ALA A 395 -19.92 -5.62 2.45
N TYR A 396 -20.24 -4.75 3.39
CA TYR A 396 -19.49 -3.53 3.65
C TYR A 396 -19.38 -3.28 5.16
N GLY A 397 -18.15 -3.11 5.64
CA GLY A 397 -17.91 -2.89 7.07
C GLY A 397 -16.65 -2.10 7.34
N SER A 398 -16.56 -1.57 8.57
CA SER A 398 -15.37 -0.91 9.10
C SER A 398 -14.97 -1.47 10.46
N SER A 399 -13.67 -1.63 10.71
CA SER A 399 -13.12 -2.11 11.99
C SER A 399 -13.77 -3.44 12.44
N MET A 400 -14.43 -3.47 13.61
CA MET A 400 -15.22 -4.61 14.08
C MET A 400 -16.28 -5.10 13.07
N GLY A 401 -16.90 -4.18 12.32
CA GLY A 401 -17.85 -4.53 11.26
C GLY A 401 -17.17 -5.13 10.03
N ALA A 402 -15.95 -4.68 9.69
CA ALA A 402 -15.16 -5.26 8.61
C ALA A 402 -14.72 -6.69 8.95
N TYR A 403 -14.32 -6.93 10.21
CA TYR A 403 -14.06 -8.28 10.74
C TYR A 403 -15.28 -9.19 10.53
N ALA A 404 -16.47 -8.74 10.93
CA ALA A 404 -17.69 -9.52 10.78
C ALA A 404 -18.04 -9.80 9.31
N ALA A 405 -17.90 -8.80 8.43
CA ALA A 405 -18.12 -8.97 7.01
C ALA A 405 -17.25 -10.08 6.40
N ILE A 406 -15.98 -10.16 6.81
CA ILE A 406 -15.06 -11.21 6.36
C ILE A 406 -15.40 -12.56 7.02
N ARG A 407 -15.59 -12.58 8.34
CA ARG A 407 -15.89 -13.80 9.12
C ARG A 407 -17.15 -14.50 8.69
N PHE A 408 -18.20 -13.77 8.35
CA PHE A 408 -19.47 -14.37 7.95
C PHE A 408 -19.60 -14.55 6.44
N SER A 409 -18.53 -14.31 5.66
CA SER A 409 -18.57 -14.38 4.20
C SER A 409 -19.05 -15.73 3.66
N ARG A 410 -18.63 -16.85 4.27
CA ARG A 410 -19.14 -18.17 3.87
C ARG A 410 -20.59 -18.38 4.29
N ALA A 411 -20.90 -18.10 5.55
CA ALA A 411 -22.22 -18.40 6.12
C ALA A 411 -23.35 -17.57 5.45
N LEU A 412 -23.07 -16.31 5.13
CA LEU A 412 -24.03 -15.41 4.47
C LEU A 412 -23.93 -15.44 2.94
N ARG A 413 -22.99 -16.22 2.39
CA ARG A 413 -22.75 -16.43 0.96
C ARG A 413 -22.47 -15.11 0.23
N PHE A 414 -21.46 -14.38 0.71
CA PHE A 414 -21.04 -13.14 0.05
C PHE A 414 -20.26 -13.45 -1.22
N ASP A 415 -20.55 -12.68 -2.27
CA ASP A 415 -19.78 -12.64 -3.52
C ASP A 415 -18.60 -11.68 -3.40
N ARG A 416 -18.77 -10.62 -2.59
CA ARG A 416 -17.74 -9.60 -2.38
C ARG A 416 -17.84 -8.95 -1.01
N VAL A 417 -16.69 -8.68 -0.40
CA VAL A 417 -16.57 -7.92 0.85
C VAL A 417 -15.71 -6.68 0.60
N VAL A 418 -16.23 -5.51 0.96
CA VAL A 418 -15.46 -4.27 1.09
C VAL A 418 -15.22 -4.00 2.57
N ALA A 419 -13.95 -3.97 2.96
CA ALA A 419 -13.53 -3.91 4.35
C ALA A 419 -12.62 -2.72 4.61
N LEU A 420 -13.04 -1.82 5.50
CA LEU A 420 -12.23 -0.67 5.93
C LEU A 420 -11.56 -0.99 7.27
N SER A 421 -10.23 -1.01 7.28
CA SER A 421 -9.41 -1.39 8.42
C SER A 421 -9.87 -2.71 9.07
N PRO A 422 -9.90 -3.83 8.31
CA PRO A 422 -10.29 -5.11 8.87
C PRO A 422 -9.26 -5.60 9.88
N LEU A 423 -9.77 -6.14 10.97
CA LEU A 423 -8.98 -6.81 11.99
C LEU A 423 -9.14 -8.31 11.79
N PHE A 424 -8.06 -9.07 11.94
CA PHE A 424 -8.05 -10.52 11.81
C PHE A 424 -8.46 -11.17 13.13
N ASP A 425 -7.74 -10.83 14.20
CA ASP A 425 -8.02 -11.32 15.55
C ASP A 425 -7.42 -10.36 16.59
N ILE A 426 -8.24 -9.92 17.52
CA ILE A 426 -7.83 -8.99 18.58
C ILE A 426 -7.30 -9.67 19.84
N LYS A 427 -7.38 -11.00 19.96
CA LYS A 427 -6.82 -11.76 21.09
C LYS A 427 -5.31 -11.93 21.00
N GLN A 428 -4.71 -11.54 19.88
CA GLN A 428 -3.28 -11.68 19.66
C GLN A 428 -2.51 -10.78 20.63
N GLY A 429 -1.45 -11.31 21.27
CA GLY A 429 -0.74 -10.58 22.32
C GLY A 429 -0.09 -9.25 21.88
N TRP A 430 0.18 -9.10 20.57
CA TRP A 430 0.70 -7.87 19.97
C TRP A 430 -0.40 -6.82 19.70
N GLU A 431 -1.67 -7.24 19.60
CA GLU A 431 -2.79 -6.32 19.44
C GLU A 431 -3.21 -5.82 20.82
N THR A 432 -3.04 -4.52 21.04
CA THR A 432 -3.23 -3.91 22.36
C THR A 432 -4.38 -2.92 22.38
N ARG A 433 -4.85 -2.48 21.20
CA ARG A 433 -5.84 -1.41 21.05
C ARG A 433 -7.23 -1.79 21.57
N TRP A 434 -7.53 -3.09 21.59
CA TRP A 434 -8.86 -3.62 21.91
C TRP A 434 -8.88 -4.49 23.17
N ARG A 435 -7.88 -4.36 24.04
CA ARG A 435 -7.77 -5.18 25.27
C ARG A 435 -8.99 -5.07 26.19
N GLU A 436 -9.64 -3.91 26.20
CA GLU A 436 -10.85 -3.67 26.99
C GLU A 436 -12.06 -4.50 26.53
N ASP A 437 -12.06 -4.97 25.28
CA ASP A 437 -13.16 -5.78 24.72
C ASP A 437 -12.97 -7.27 25.07
N LEU A 438 -11.73 -7.72 25.30
CA LEU A 438 -11.39 -9.13 25.53
C LEU A 438 -12.16 -9.81 26.67
N PRO A 439 -12.41 -9.17 27.84
CA PRO A 439 -13.16 -9.81 28.92
C PRO A 439 -14.61 -10.15 28.55
N ALA A 440 -15.18 -9.51 27.54
CA ALA A 440 -16.54 -9.75 27.08
C ALA A 440 -16.63 -10.88 26.02
N LEU A 441 -15.49 -11.40 25.57
CA LEU A 441 -15.40 -12.40 24.52
C LEU A 441 -15.22 -13.81 25.07
N SER A 442 -15.83 -14.77 24.39
CA SER A 442 -15.62 -16.19 24.66
C SER A 442 -14.22 -16.60 24.21
N PRO A 443 -13.50 -17.47 24.93
CA PRO A 443 -12.15 -17.88 24.55
C PRO A 443 -12.02 -18.43 23.12
N ASP A 444 -13.05 -19.11 22.61
CA ASP A 444 -12.95 -19.98 21.42
C ASP A 444 -13.54 -19.41 20.11
N LEU A 445 -14.10 -18.19 20.09
CA LEU A 445 -15.02 -17.75 19.02
C LEU A 445 -14.47 -16.73 18.00
N LEU A 446 -13.26 -16.20 18.19
CA LEU A 446 -12.59 -15.34 17.18
C LEU A 446 -11.85 -16.18 16.14
N MET A 447 -11.36 -15.55 15.06
CA MET A 447 -10.83 -16.28 13.89
C MET A 447 -9.73 -17.27 14.24
N LEU A 448 -8.85 -16.95 15.20
CA LEU A 448 -7.86 -17.88 15.74
C LEU A 448 -8.28 -18.32 17.14
N ALA A 449 -8.91 -19.50 17.25
CA ALA A 449 -9.10 -20.14 18.55
C ALA A 449 -7.84 -20.91 19.02
N LEU A 450 -6.87 -21.18 18.13
CA LEU A 450 -5.70 -22.02 18.44
C LEU A 450 -4.40 -21.49 17.77
N PRO A 451 -3.24 -21.53 18.46
CA PRO A 451 -1.95 -21.27 17.82
C PRO A 451 -1.59 -22.35 16.78
N GLY A 452 -0.97 -21.95 15.66
CA GLY A 452 -0.43 -22.87 14.64
C GLY A 452 -1.38 -23.18 13.48
N GLU A 453 -1.01 -24.16 12.63
CA GLU A 453 -1.75 -24.50 11.40
C GLU A 453 -3.22 -24.87 11.64
N ALA A 454 -3.53 -25.49 12.79
CA ALA A 454 -4.90 -25.86 13.15
C ALA A 454 -5.82 -24.63 13.31
N GLY A 455 -5.31 -23.52 13.83
CA GLY A 455 -6.08 -22.28 13.95
C GLY A 455 -6.34 -21.62 12.61
N PHE A 456 -5.38 -21.68 11.68
CA PHE A 456 -5.56 -21.17 10.32
C PHE A 456 -6.60 -21.98 9.54
N GLU A 457 -6.60 -23.31 9.68
CA GLU A 457 -7.58 -24.17 9.01
C GLU A 457 -9.00 -23.93 9.55
N GLN A 458 -9.14 -23.76 10.87
CA GLN A 458 -10.41 -23.39 11.49
C GLN A 458 -10.89 -22.00 11.02
N THR A 459 -9.97 -21.05 10.84
CA THR A 459 -10.29 -19.72 10.29
C THR A 459 -10.82 -19.83 8.86
N ARG A 460 -10.17 -20.65 8.01
CA ARG A 460 -10.56 -20.86 6.61
C ARG A 460 -12.01 -21.32 6.49
N HIS A 461 -12.52 -22.12 7.43
CA HIS A 461 -13.93 -22.54 7.43
C HIS A 461 -14.95 -21.40 7.56
N HIS A 462 -14.55 -20.22 8.05
CA HIS A 462 -15.42 -19.04 8.13
C HIS A 462 -15.36 -18.15 6.87
N ILE A 463 -14.22 -18.12 6.19
CA ILE A 463 -13.96 -17.22 5.04
C ILE A 463 -14.26 -17.90 3.71
N SER A 464 -15.22 -17.38 2.94
CA SER A 464 -15.63 -17.95 1.65
C SER A 464 -14.49 -17.97 0.62
N ASP A 465 -14.26 -19.13 -0.01
CA ASP A 465 -13.24 -19.30 -1.05
C ASP A 465 -13.64 -18.69 -2.41
N SER A 466 -14.94 -18.42 -2.60
CA SER A 466 -15.49 -17.85 -3.84
C SER A 466 -15.71 -16.35 -3.76
N CYS A 467 -15.48 -15.72 -2.60
CA CYS A 467 -15.72 -14.31 -2.36
C CYS A 467 -14.50 -13.47 -2.75
N ASP A 468 -14.73 -12.31 -3.38
CA ASP A 468 -13.69 -11.30 -3.59
C ASP A 468 -13.59 -10.38 -2.36
N PHE A 469 -12.38 -10.13 -1.87
CA PHE A 469 -12.12 -9.30 -0.70
C PHE A 469 -11.34 -8.04 -1.12
N LEU A 470 -11.93 -6.88 -0.83
CA LEU A 470 -11.34 -5.57 -1.10
C LEU A 470 -11.10 -4.86 0.23
N MET A 471 -9.83 -4.75 0.64
CA MET A 471 -9.46 -4.23 1.95
C MET A 471 -8.72 -2.91 1.85
N VAL A 472 -9.16 -1.91 2.61
CA VAL A 472 -8.47 -0.62 2.78
C VAL A 472 -7.83 -0.61 4.17
N PHE A 473 -6.56 -0.24 4.27
CA PHE A 473 -5.85 -0.22 5.55
C PHE A 473 -4.68 0.77 5.55
N ASP A 474 -4.22 1.18 6.73
CA ASP A 474 -2.99 1.93 6.89
C ASP A 474 -1.79 0.97 7.05
N PRO A 475 -0.82 0.95 6.12
CA PRO A 475 0.35 0.07 6.22
C PRO A 475 1.35 0.48 7.30
N LEU A 476 1.18 1.65 7.94
CA LEU A 476 2.07 2.16 9.00
C LEU A 476 1.49 1.98 10.41
N ASP A 477 0.34 1.32 10.50
CA ASP A 477 -0.40 0.99 11.71
C ASP A 477 -0.38 -0.54 11.95
N PRO A 478 -0.66 -1.04 13.17
CA PRO A 478 -0.79 -2.49 13.42
C PRO A 478 -1.82 -3.21 12.52
N ASP A 479 -2.69 -2.49 11.82
CA ASP A 479 -3.53 -3.02 10.73
C ASP A 479 -2.74 -3.86 9.70
N LEU A 480 -1.47 -3.53 9.41
CA LEU A 480 -0.64 -4.32 8.49
C LEU A 480 -0.49 -5.79 8.94
N ASP A 481 -0.38 -6.04 10.23
CA ASP A 481 -0.21 -7.40 10.77
C ASP A 481 -1.51 -8.22 10.71
N HIS A 482 -2.66 -7.56 10.71
CA HIS A 482 -3.96 -8.19 10.42
C HIS A 482 -4.07 -8.54 8.93
N ILE A 483 -3.68 -7.63 8.04
CA ILE A 483 -3.68 -7.87 6.59
C ILE A 483 -2.77 -9.04 6.21
N ARG A 484 -1.57 -9.13 6.81
CA ARG A 484 -0.64 -10.26 6.58
C ARG A 484 -1.26 -11.61 6.92
N ARG A 485 -2.10 -11.67 7.96
CA ARG A 485 -2.83 -12.91 8.32
C ARG A 485 -3.94 -13.22 7.32
N PHE A 486 -4.68 -12.20 6.85
CA PHE A 486 -5.65 -12.40 5.77
C PHE A 486 -4.99 -12.92 4.49
N GLN A 487 -3.79 -12.44 4.13
CA GLN A 487 -3.02 -12.95 2.99
C GLN A 487 -2.62 -14.44 3.11
N GLN A 488 -2.63 -15.02 4.33
CA GLN A 488 -2.31 -16.44 4.54
C GLN A 488 -3.53 -17.35 4.37
N VAL A 489 -4.75 -16.80 4.46
CA VAL A 489 -6.00 -17.58 4.42
C VAL A 489 -6.90 -17.25 3.22
N ILE A 490 -6.69 -16.12 2.56
CA ILE A 490 -7.41 -15.72 1.35
C ILE A 490 -6.49 -15.90 0.14
N ALA A 491 -7.00 -16.54 -0.92
CA ALA A 491 -6.28 -16.71 -2.17
C ALA A 491 -5.89 -15.35 -2.79
N PRO A 492 -4.65 -15.15 -3.26
CA PRO A 492 -4.18 -13.86 -3.78
C PRO A 492 -5.05 -13.27 -4.90
N GLU A 493 -5.58 -14.12 -5.79
CA GLU A 493 -6.48 -13.71 -6.88
C GLU A 493 -7.84 -13.20 -6.41
N ARG A 494 -8.21 -13.48 -5.16
CA ARG A 494 -9.45 -13.02 -4.49
C ARG A 494 -9.22 -11.82 -3.58
N LEU A 495 -7.98 -11.34 -3.43
CA LEU A 495 -7.64 -10.28 -2.47
C LEU A 495 -7.10 -9.04 -3.19
N GLN A 496 -7.80 -7.91 -3.01
CA GLN A 496 -7.33 -6.60 -3.43
C GLN A 496 -7.10 -5.71 -2.20
N LEU A 497 -5.99 -5.00 -2.23
CA LEU A 497 -5.50 -4.18 -1.13
C LEU A 497 -5.35 -2.72 -1.56
N LEU A 498 -5.90 -1.80 -0.78
CA LEU A 498 -5.68 -0.35 -0.94
C LEU A 498 -4.99 0.20 0.30
N ALA A 499 -3.68 0.45 0.16
CA ALA A 499 -2.88 1.05 1.22
C ALA A 499 -3.12 2.56 1.31
N VAL A 500 -3.43 3.03 2.53
CA VAL A 500 -3.57 4.45 2.87
C VAL A 500 -2.60 4.86 3.97
N PRO A 501 -1.32 5.13 3.65
CA PRO A 501 -0.34 5.53 4.65
C PRO A 501 -0.79 6.75 5.45
N TYR A 502 -0.70 6.65 6.78
CA TYR A 502 -1.19 7.65 7.73
C TYR A 502 -2.71 7.85 7.68
N GLY A 503 -3.46 6.88 7.15
CA GLY A 503 -4.92 6.89 7.15
C GLY A 503 -5.52 6.56 8.52
N GLY A 504 -4.73 5.97 9.43
CA GLY A 504 -5.14 5.57 10.76
C GLY A 504 -6.18 4.44 10.76
N HIS A 505 -6.75 4.19 11.94
CA HIS A 505 -7.81 3.21 12.15
C HIS A 505 -9.05 3.90 12.76
N PRO A 506 -10.24 3.82 12.12
CA PRO A 506 -10.47 3.23 10.80
C PRO A 506 -10.07 4.16 9.64
N ALA A 507 -9.62 3.57 8.53
CA ALA A 507 -9.24 4.27 7.30
C ALA A 507 -10.38 5.04 6.60
N GLY A 508 -11.64 4.81 7.01
CA GLY A 508 -12.82 5.45 6.43
C GLY A 508 -12.81 6.97 6.57
N GLN A 509 -12.39 7.48 7.73
CA GLN A 509 -12.33 8.91 7.99
C GLN A 509 -11.31 9.61 7.07
N TYR A 510 -10.14 9.00 6.87
CA TYR A 510 -9.15 9.50 5.92
C TYR A 510 -9.72 9.62 4.51
N LEU A 511 -10.38 8.56 4.04
CA LEU A 511 -11.03 8.56 2.72
C LEU A 511 -12.11 9.63 2.61
N LEU A 512 -12.85 9.90 3.69
CA LEU A 512 -13.86 10.96 3.72
C LEU A 512 -13.21 12.34 3.58
N GLU A 513 -12.15 12.60 4.35
CA GLU A 513 -11.42 13.88 4.35
C GLU A 513 -10.73 14.16 3.01
N ILE A 514 -10.30 13.13 2.29
CA ILE A 514 -9.78 13.28 0.92
C ILE A 514 -10.88 13.20 -0.16
N LYS A 515 -12.16 13.17 0.23
CA LYS A 515 -13.34 13.13 -0.66
C LYS A 515 -13.43 11.89 -1.55
N MET A 516 -12.87 10.77 -1.12
CA MET A 516 -12.85 9.50 -1.87
C MET A 516 -13.69 8.39 -1.24
N LEU A 517 -14.23 8.56 -0.02
CA LEU A 517 -14.95 7.46 0.67
C LEU A 517 -16.12 6.90 -0.16
N GLY A 518 -16.94 7.79 -0.73
CA GLY A 518 -18.09 7.37 -1.54
C GLY A 518 -17.67 6.62 -2.81
N ASP A 519 -16.71 7.18 -3.56
CA ASP A 519 -16.21 6.59 -4.80
C ASP A 519 -15.51 5.25 -4.55
N VAL A 520 -14.67 5.19 -3.52
CA VAL A 520 -13.98 3.96 -3.10
C VAL A 520 -15.00 2.89 -2.72
N GLY A 521 -15.98 3.23 -1.86
CA GLY A 521 -17.01 2.28 -1.43
C GLY A 521 -17.87 1.78 -2.59
N LEU A 522 -18.35 2.67 -3.45
CA LEU A 522 -19.25 2.31 -4.56
C LEU A 522 -18.54 1.57 -5.69
N SER A 523 -17.37 2.01 -6.13
CA SER A 523 -16.62 1.28 -7.17
C SER A 523 -16.16 -0.07 -6.64
N ALA A 524 -15.74 -0.17 -5.37
CA ALA A 524 -15.39 -1.47 -4.80
C ALA A 524 -16.61 -2.40 -4.73
N LEU A 525 -17.77 -1.92 -4.27
CA LEU A 525 -18.99 -2.73 -4.19
C LEU A 525 -19.52 -3.11 -5.58
N LYS A 526 -19.72 -2.14 -6.49
CA LYS A 526 -20.38 -2.36 -7.78
C LYS A 526 -19.44 -2.95 -8.83
N GLU A 527 -18.22 -2.44 -8.93
CA GLU A 527 -17.26 -2.81 -9.98
C GLU A 527 -16.24 -3.85 -9.54
N GLY A 528 -16.05 -4.05 -8.23
CA GLY A 528 -15.09 -5.03 -7.71
C GLY A 528 -13.65 -4.59 -7.82
N ARG A 529 -13.41 -3.28 -7.82
CA ARG A 529 -12.07 -2.70 -7.87
C ARG A 529 -12.04 -1.34 -7.21
N PHE A 530 -10.89 -0.97 -6.68
CA PHE A 530 -10.69 0.37 -6.13
C PHE A 530 -10.42 1.41 -7.24
N PRO A 531 -10.96 2.63 -7.10
CA PRO A 531 -10.52 3.76 -7.94
C PRO A 531 -9.12 4.22 -7.51
N SER A 532 -8.42 4.92 -8.40
CA SER A 532 -7.17 5.59 -8.00
C SER A 532 -7.49 6.76 -7.06
N ILE A 533 -6.81 6.82 -5.92
CA ILE A 533 -6.94 7.92 -4.96
C ILE A 533 -5.77 8.91 -5.01
N ALA A 534 -4.81 8.73 -5.91
CA ALA A 534 -3.54 9.45 -5.89
C ALA A 534 -3.71 10.97 -6.06
N ALA A 535 -4.57 11.40 -6.98
CA ALA A 535 -4.83 12.81 -7.23
C ALA A 535 -5.50 13.48 -6.00
N ALA A 536 -6.56 12.85 -5.48
CA ALA A 536 -7.28 13.32 -4.30
C ALA A 536 -6.36 13.36 -3.07
N ARG A 537 -5.56 12.31 -2.85
CA ARG A 537 -4.54 12.27 -1.79
C ARG A 537 -3.58 13.45 -1.89
N ARG A 538 -3.01 13.74 -3.06
CA ARG A 538 -2.08 14.88 -3.23
C ARG A 538 -2.76 16.21 -2.90
N GLN A 539 -3.99 16.38 -3.33
CA GLN A 539 -4.75 17.61 -3.14
C GLN A 539 -5.16 17.83 -1.67
N TYR A 540 -5.62 16.78 -1.00
CA TYR A 540 -6.35 16.92 0.26
C TYR A 540 -5.59 16.42 1.50
N LYS A 541 -4.52 15.63 1.38
CA LYS A 541 -3.82 15.06 2.56
C LYS A 541 -3.32 16.11 3.55
N GLY A 542 -2.93 17.30 3.06
CA GLY A 542 -2.47 18.39 3.93
C GLY A 542 -3.58 19.07 4.74
N HIS A 543 -4.84 18.73 4.47
CA HIS A 543 -6.03 19.21 5.19
C HIS A 543 -6.75 18.08 5.92
N SER A 544 -6.23 16.85 5.84
CA SER A 544 -6.79 15.70 6.54
C SER A 544 -6.26 15.70 7.97
N THR A 545 -7.18 15.83 8.93
CA THR A 545 -6.87 15.81 10.36
C THR A 545 -6.28 14.47 10.78
N ILE A 546 -6.84 13.36 10.30
CA ILE A 546 -6.31 12.03 10.65
C ILE A 546 -4.90 11.82 10.05
N HIS A 547 -4.67 12.29 8.81
CA HIS A 547 -3.37 12.19 8.17
C HIS A 547 -2.27 12.93 8.94
N LEU A 548 -2.56 14.17 9.34
CA LEU A 548 -1.61 14.98 10.09
C LEU A 548 -1.38 14.42 11.50
N PHE A 549 -2.42 13.91 12.15
CA PHE A 549 -2.31 13.26 13.46
C PHE A 549 -1.37 12.05 13.41
N GLN A 550 -1.61 11.14 12.47
CA GLN A 550 -0.82 9.92 12.28
C GLN A 550 0.61 10.22 11.84
N LEU A 551 0.79 11.22 10.98
CA LEU A 551 2.12 11.66 10.55
C LEU A 551 2.91 12.28 11.71
N ALA A 552 2.28 13.11 12.54
CA ALA A 552 2.91 13.69 13.73
C ALA A 552 3.34 12.59 14.72
N GLU A 553 2.47 11.61 14.98
CA GLU A 553 2.79 10.46 15.84
C GLU A 553 3.95 9.63 15.27
N HIS A 554 3.97 9.42 13.96
CA HIS A 554 5.09 8.73 13.31
C HIS A 554 6.41 9.49 13.47
N CYS A 555 6.40 10.81 13.24
CA CYS A 555 7.58 11.65 13.46
C CYS A 555 8.04 11.62 14.92
N GLN A 556 7.11 11.65 15.88
CA GLN A 556 7.41 11.55 17.31
C GLN A 556 8.11 10.23 17.63
N ARG A 557 7.53 9.09 17.21
CA ARG A 557 8.12 7.75 17.44
C ARG A 557 9.51 7.57 16.84
N ARG A 558 9.85 8.33 15.80
CA ARG A 558 11.17 8.34 15.15
C ARG A 558 12.16 9.34 15.78
N GLY A 559 11.75 10.10 16.79
CA GLY A 559 12.58 11.12 17.45
C GLY A 559 12.67 12.44 16.69
N HIS A 560 11.87 12.64 15.63
CA HIS A 560 11.83 13.90 14.87
C HIS A 560 10.87 14.91 15.53
N LEU A 561 11.15 15.24 16.79
CA LEU A 561 10.21 15.96 17.67
C LEU A 561 9.82 17.35 17.16
N HIS A 562 10.75 18.11 16.56
CA HIS A 562 10.44 19.42 15.99
C HIS A 562 9.48 19.33 14.79
N TRP A 563 9.62 18.29 13.95
CA TRP A 563 8.70 18.05 12.84
C TRP A 563 7.34 17.59 13.35
N ALA A 564 7.33 16.67 14.33
CA ALA A 564 6.10 16.22 14.98
C ALA A 564 5.32 17.42 15.55
N LEU A 565 5.99 18.33 16.26
CA LEU A 565 5.37 19.53 16.82
C LEU A 565 4.85 20.48 15.72
N ALA A 566 5.63 20.72 14.67
CA ALA A 566 5.20 21.59 13.57
C ALA A 566 3.95 21.05 12.85
N ILE A 567 3.90 19.74 12.63
CA ILE A 567 2.75 19.06 12.01
C ILE A 567 1.55 19.10 12.95
N ASN A 568 1.74 18.79 14.24
CA ASN A 568 0.68 18.84 15.23
C ASN A 568 0.13 20.27 15.43
N LYS A 569 0.97 21.31 15.39
CA LYS A 569 0.52 22.72 15.39
C LYS A 569 -0.39 23.02 14.19
N ARG A 570 -0.05 22.52 13.00
CA ARG A 570 -0.93 22.63 11.81
C ARG A 570 -2.24 21.87 12.00
N LEU A 571 -2.19 20.68 12.60
CA LEU A 571 -3.38 19.89 12.92
C LEU A 571 -4.33 20.65 13.86
N ILE A 572 -3.80 21.20 14.97
CA ILE A 572 -4.59 22.01 15.93
C ILE A 572 -5.18 23.24 15.23
N ALA A 573 -4.43 23.87 14.32
CA ALA A 573 -4.94 25.01 13.56
C ALA A 573 -6.10 24.65 12.60
N LEU A 574 -6.18 23.39 12.13
CA LEU A 574 -7.32 22.91 11.34
C LEU A 574 -8.50 22.52 12.21
N LEU A 575 -8.23 21.84 13.33
CA LEU A 575 -9.22 21.41 14.29
C LEU A 575 -8.59 21.33 15.67
N ASP A 576 -9.00 22.24 16.55
CA ASP A 576 -8.61 22.17 17.95
C ASP A 576 -9.44 21.11 18.68
N HIS A 577 -8.77 20.07 19.17
CA HIS A 577 -9.39 18.88 19.75
C HIS A 577 -8.54 18.34 20.91
N PRO A 578 -9.15 17.77 21.97
CA PRO A 578 -8.40 17.24 23.12
C PRO A 578 -7.27 16.29 22.73
N GLU A 579 -7.50 15.35 21.82
CA GLU A 579 -6.48 14.38 21.42
C GLU A 579 -5.28 15.03 20.73
N HIS A 580 -5.50 16.10 19.95
CA HIS A 580 -4.44 16.83 19.27
C HIS A 580 -3.60 17.61 20.29
N GLN A 581 -4.25 18.22 21.29
CA GLN A 581 -3.59 18.90 22.40
C GLN A 581 -2.80 17.92 23.28
N LEU A 582 -3.33 16.73 23.55
CA LEU A 582 -2.62 15.67 24.28
C LEU A 582 -1.40 15.16 23.49
N GLN A 583 -1.51 15.04 22.17
CA GLN A 583 -0.36 14.71 21.32
C GLN A 583 0.69 15.84 21.38
N ALA A 584 0.28 17.10 21.30
CA ALA A 584 1.16 18.25 21.47
C ALA A 584 1.92 18.20 22.81
N CYS A 585 1.19 17.93 23.90
CA CYS A 585 1.76 17.77 25.22
C CYS A 585 2.86 16.71 25.26
N ARG A 586 2.59 15.50 24.72
CA ARG A 586 3.59 14.42 24.71
C ARG A 586 4.87 14.84 23.97
N ILE A 587 4.72 15.47 22.81
CA ILE A 587 5.84 15.96 22.00
C ILE A 587 6.62 17.05 22.73
N LEU A 588 5.93 18.04 23.31
CA LEU A 588 6.54 19.16 24.04
C LEU A 588 7.28 18.69 25.30
N ARG A 589 6.73 17.69 26.00
CA ARG A 589 7.39 17.04 27.13
C ARG A 589 8.70 16.37 26.72
N GLU A 590 8.70 15.62 25.62
CA GLU A 590 9.92 14.99 25.08
C GLU A 590 10.96 16.01 24.60
N LEU A 591 10.52 17.21 24.19
CA LEU A 591 11.39 18.36 23.89
C LEU A 591 11.88 19.12 25.14
N GLY A 592 11.46 18.74 26.35
CA GLY A 592 11.78 19.46 27.59
C GLY A 592 11.05 20.79 27.78
N SER A 593 10.05 21.09 26.95
CA SER A 593 9.25 22.34 27.01
C SER A 593 8.05 22.17 27.95
N PHE A 594 8.32 21.99 29.24
CA PHE A 594 7.31 21.62 30.24
C PHE A 594 6.18 22.64 30.40
N ASP A 595 6.47 23.94 30.36
CA ASP A 595 5.45 24.99 30.49
C ASP A 595 4.43 24.94 29.33
N GLU A 596 4.91 24.77 28.10
CA GLU A 596 4.05 24.62 26.92
C GLU A 596 3.26 23.31 26.95
N ALA A 597 3.87 22.24 27.47
CA ALA A 597 3.21 20.94 27.60
C ALA A 597 2.05 21.00 28.61
N VAL A 598 2.24 21.63 29.78
CA VAL A 598 1.17 21.86 30.76
C VAL A 598 0.05 22.71 30.15
N ALA A 599 0.40 23.78 29.42
CA ALA A 599 -0.61 24.60 28.73
C ALA A 599 -1.42 23.81 27.69
N ALA A 600 -0.81 22.83 27.00
CA ALA A 600 -1.53 21.95 26.08
C ALA A 600 -2.50 21.00 26.81
N VAL A 601 -2.10 20.43 27.96
CA VAL A 601 -3.00 19.62 28.80
C VAL A 601 -4.15 20.45 29.37
N ASP A 602 -3.88 21.66 29.83
CA ASP A 602 -4.91 22.60 30.32
C ASP A 602 -5.93 22.90 29.22
N ARG A 603 -5.47 23.13 27.98
CA ARG A 603 -6.37 23.27 26.82
C ARG A 603 -7.21 22.02 26.59
N ALA A 604 -6.61 20.82 26.67
CA ALA A 604 -7.33 19.57 26.50
C ALA A 604 -8.43 19.37 27.57
N LEU A 605 -8.15 19.73 28.83
CA LEU A 605 -9.12 19.69 29.95
C LEU A 605 -10.24 20.72 29.81
N GLY A 606 -9.98 21.83 29.11
CA GLY A 606 -10.96 22.87 28.82
C GLY A 606 -12.15 22.42 27.97
N PHE A 607 -12.04 21.30 27.25
CA PHE A 607 -13.14 20.74 26.46
C PHE A 607 -14.18 20.07 27.38
N ALA A 608 -15.42 20.56 27.34
CA ALA A 608 -16.51 20.17 28.24
C ALA A 608 -16.86 18.66 28.15
N ASP A 609 -16.76 18.07 26.96
CA ASP A 609 -17.34 16.76 26.64
C ASP A 609 -16.32 15.61 26.54
N TYR A 610 -15.09 15.79 27.05
CA TYR A 610 -14.08 14.74 26.92
C TYR A 610 -14.24 13.62 27.97
N ILE A 611 -14.58 12.43 27.49
CA ILE A 611 -15.00 11.25 28.27
C ILE A 611 -13.90 10.71 29.21
N PHE A 612 -12.61 11.08 28.99
CA PHE A 612 -11.47 10.62 29.78
C PHE A 612 -10.84 11.67 30.72
N ARG A 613 -11.58 12.71 31.12
CA ARG A 613 -11.12 13.77 32.04
C ARG A 613 -10.31 13.29 33.26
N PRO A 614 -10.71 12.24 34.01
CA PRO A 614 -9.97 11.80 35.20
C PRO A 614 -8.54 11.33 34.90
N ASN A 615 -8.31 10.68 33.75
CA ASN A 615 -6.99 10.19 33.36
C ASN A 615 -6.04 11.33 32.95
N ILE A 616 -6.60 12.40 32.38
CA ILE A 616 -5.82 13.58 32.00
C ILE A 616 -5.43 14.40 33.23
N GLU A 617 -6.30 14.51 34.24
CA GLU A 617 -5.98 15.24 35.46
C GLU A 617 -4.79 14.61 36.20
N ASN A 618 -4.76 13.27 36.32
CA ASN A 618 -3.60 12.55 36.87
C ASN A 618 -2.34 12.81 36.03
N TYR A 619 -2.46 12.74 34.71
CA TYR A 619 -1.37 13.02 33.78
C TYR A 619 -0.83 14.46 33.93
N ARG A 620 -1.71 15.43 34.17
CA ARG A 620 -1.36 16.82 34.46
C ARG A 620 -0.57 16.96 35.76
N GLN A 621 -1.01 16.29 36.83
CA GLN A 621 -0.32 16.31 38.13
C GLN A 621 1.08 15.70 38.03
N ASP A 622 1.22 14.57 37.34
CA ASP A 622 2.53 13.95 37.06
C ASP A 622 3.47 14.90 36.31
N MET A 623 2.92 15.66 35.34
CA MET A 623 3.70 16.66 34.60
C MET A 623 4.15 17.84 35.46
N ILE A 624 3.30 18.34 36.35
CA ILE A 624 3.67 19.40 37.30
C ILE A 624 4.76 18.92 38.25
N ALA A 625 4.66 17.66 38.72
CA ALA A 625 5.68 17.07 39.57
C ALA A 625 7.04 16.91 38.84
N GLN A 626 7.03 16.48 37.57
CA GLN A 626 8.25 16.39 36.75
C GLN A 626 8.89 17.76 36.48
N ARG A 627 8.08 18.80 36.26
CA ARG A 627 8.54 20.19 36.15
C ARG A 627 9.25 20.68 37.41
N ALA A 628 8.80 20.26 38.59
CA ALA A 628 9.43 20.64 39.86
C ALA A 628 10.77 19.92 40.11
N ALA A 629 11.06 18.83 39.37
CA ALA A 629 12.25 18.01 39.52
C ALA A 629 13.33 18.26 38.46
N ALA A 630 12.99 18.92 37.35
CA ALA A 630 13.89 19.35 36.28
C ALA A 630 14.33 20.81 36.50
#